data_AF-A0AAN6TL99-F1
#
_entry.id   AF-A0AAN6TL99-F1
#
_cell.length_a   1.000
_cell.length_b   1.000
_cell.length_c   1.000
_cell.angle_alpha   90.00
_cell.angle_beta   90.00
_cell.angle_gamma   90.00
#
_symmetry.space_group_name_H-M   'P 1'
#
loop_
_entity.id
_entity.type
_entity.pdbx_description
1 polymer ?
#
loop_
_entity_poly.entity_id
_entity_poly.type
_entity_poly.pdbx_seq_one_letter_code
_entity_poly.pdbx_strand_id
1 'polypeptide(L)'
;MNKFAGPECPNFKLVKDVVRQLAGNASAVLTLRKNSPDERHRMVPFGRNGEFVGREAILQDLLGRIPPSVDKDNCQRTAIEGLGGVGKTQIALEAAFRVGDAHPDCSVFWVPAVDATSFENAYRVIGQLLKVPGINEEKADVKALVKTALSCESTGSWLLVIDNADDIKLFGDMDLGDYLP
;
A
#
# COMPACT_ATOMS: atom_id res chain seq x y z
N MET A 1 -4.40 -14.03 -35.24
CA MET A 1 -3.74 -12.75 -35.61
C MET A 1 -3.22 -12.12 -34.32
N ASN A 2 -1.91 -11.92 -34.20
CA ASN A 2 -1.35 -11.20 -33.04
C ASN A 2 -1.49 -9.69 -33.29
N LYS A 3 -1.95 -8.91 -32.29
CA LYS A 3 -2.20 -7.47 -32.41
C LYS A 3 -0.93 -6.62 -32.47
N PHE A 4 0.25 -7.21 -32.26
CA PHE A 4 1.52 -6.49 -32.21
C PHE A 4 2.29 -6.57 -33.52
N ALA A 5 2.92 -5.45 -33.90
CA ALA A 5 3.72 -5.33 -35.12
C ALA A 5 5.02 -6.16 -35.12
N GLY A 6 5.38 -6.80 -34.00
CA GLY A 6 6.54 -7.67 -33.87
C GLY A 6 7.14 -7.65 -32.46
N PRO A 7 8.14 -8.52 -32.18
CA PRO A 7 8.74 -8.64 -30.85
C PRO A 7 9.53 -7.40 -30.40
N GLU A 8 9.93 -6.57 -31.36
CA GLU A 8 10.66 -5.33 -31.10
C GLU A 8 9.75 -4.12 -30.87
N CYS A 9 8.43 -4.24 -31.09
CA CYS A 9 7.54 -3.10 -30.92
C CYS A 9 7.41 -2.72 -29.44
N PRO A 10 7.34 -1.41 -29.09
CA PRO A 10 7.30 -0.96 -27.70
C PRO A 10 6.14 -1.59 -26.90
N ASN A 11 4.95 -1.67 -27.51
CA ASN A 11 3.78 -2.26 -26.86
C ASN A 11 3.93 -3.77 -26.61
N PHE A 12 4.62 -4.49 -27.49
CA PHE A 12 4.89 -5.91 -27.28
C PHE A 12 5.87 -6.10 -26.13
N LYS A 13 6.94 -5.30 -26.07
CA LYS A 13 7.91 -5.33 -24.97
C LYS A 13 7.23 -5.03 -23.64
N LEU A 14 6.45 -3.96 -23.57
CA LEU A 14 5.68 -3.59 -22.38
C LEU A 14 4.77 -4.73 -21.90
N VAL A 15 3.94 -5.28 -22.80
CA VAL A 15 3.03 -6.38 -22.43
C VAL A 15 3.79 -7.65 -22.07
N LYS A 16 4.89 -7.95 -22.76
CA LYS A 16 5.74 -9.11 -22.47
C LYS A 16 6.40 -9.00 -21.10
N ASP A 17 6.85 -7.81 -20.71
CA ASP A 17 7.47 -7.56 -19.42
C ASP A 17 6.44 -7.66 -18.30
N VAL A 18 5.24 -7.10 -18.49
CA VAL A 18 4.11 -7.29 -17.56
C VAL A 18 3.74 -8.76 -17.42
N VAL A 19 3.61 -9.52 -18.52
CA VAL A 19 3.27 -10.94 -18.48
C VAL A 19 4.38 -11.77 -17.80
N ARG A 20 5.65 -11.42 -18.01
CA ARG A 20 6.78 -12.06 -17.32
C ARG A 20 6.79 -11.77 -15.83
N GLN A 21 6.48 -10.54 -15.44
CA GLN A 21 6.35 -10.15 -14.04
C GLN A 21 5.19 -10.90 -13.37
N LEU A 22 4.04 -10.99 -14.04
CA LEU A 22 2.90 -11.79 -13.56
C LEU A 22 3.26 -13.27 -13.42
N ALA A 23 3.97 -13.85 -14.40
CA ALA A 23 4.42 -15.23 -14.36
C ALA A 23 5.46 -15.47 -13.24
N GLY A 24 6.39 -14.53 -13.04
CA GLY A 24 7.37 -14.57 -11.96
C GLY A 24 6.72 -14.51 -10.57
N ASN A 25 5.65 -13.73 -10.43
CA ASN A 25 4.95 -13.55 -9.17
C ASN A 25 3.87 -14.61 -8.91
N ALA A 26 3.56 -15.47 -9.88
CA ALA A 26 2.48 -16.46 -9.77
C ALA A 26 2.64 -17.41 -8.58
N SER A 27 3.87 -17.82 -8.26
CA SER A 27 4.15 -18.67 -7.10
C SER A 27 3.85 -17.94 -5.77
N ALA A 28 4.17 -16.65 -5.70
CA ALA A 28 3.85 -15.81 -4.55
C ALA A 28 2.34 -15.68 -4.37
N VAL A 29 1.60 -15.41 -5.45
CA VAL A 29 0.13 -15.32 -5.46
C VAL A 29 -0.54 -16.63 -5.02
N LEU A 30 -0.07 -17.77 -5.53
CA LEU A 30 -0.60 -19.09 -5.15
C LEU A 30 -0.32 -19.46 -3.68
N THR A 31 0.79 -18.97 -3.13
CA THR A 31 1.17 -19.21 -1.73
C THR A 31 0.41 -18.29 -0.78
N LEU A 32 0.19 -17.03 -1.15
CA LEU A 32 -0.66 -16.10 -0.40
C LEU A 32 -2.09 -16.64 -0.27
N ARG A 33 -2.64 -17.27 -1.32
CA ARG A 33 -3.94 -17.96 -1.28
C ARG A 33 -4.04 -19.10 -0.27
N LYS A 34 -2.92 -19.68 0.17
CA LYS A 34 -2.90 -20.75 1.18
C LYS A 34 -2.81 -20.21 2.61
N ASN A 35 -2.44 -18.94 2.79
CA ASN A 35 -2.40 -18.31 4.11
C ASN A 35 -3.81 -17.86 4.50
N SER A 36 -4.16 -18.08 5.77
CA SER A 36 -5.48 -17.74 6.30
C SER A 36 -5.72 -16.22 6.20
N PRO A 37 -6.84 -15.75 5.62
CA PRO A 37 -7.19 -14.33 5.52
C PRO A 37 -7.53 -13.65 6.87
N ASP A 38 -7.30 -14.33 8.00
CA ASP A 38 -7.79 -13.96 9.33
C ASP A 38 -6.74 -13.26 10.21
N GLU A 39 -5.49 -13.16 9.75
CA GLU A 39 -4.41 -12.53 10.51
C GLU A 39 -4.38 -11.03 10.19
N ARG A 40 -4.88 -10.24 11.14
CA ARG A 40 -5.03 -8.79 11.00
C ARG A 40 -3.75 -8.13 11.44
N HIS A 41 -3.28 -7.17 10.67
CA HIS A 41 -2.04 -6.49 10.96
C HIS A 41 -2.30 -5.02 11.30
N ARG A 42 -1.79 -4.59 12.46
CA ARG A 42 -1.78 -3.17 12.86
C ARG A 42 -0.33 -2.72 12.98
N MET A 43 0.21 -2.21 11.89
CA MET A 43 1.57 -1.67 11.79
C MET A 43 1.50 -0.15 11.79
N VAL A 44 1.31 0.43 12.98
CA VAL A 44 1.26 1.89 13.19
C VAL A 44 2.36 2.26 14.18
N PRO A 45 3.34 3.11 13.81
CA PRO A 45 4.55 3.35 14.61
C PRO A 45 4.29 4.24 15.84
N PHE A 46 3.09 4.80 15.97
CA PHE A 46 2.73 5.74 17.03
C PHE A 46 1.54 5.23 17.83
N GLY A 47 1.53 5.53 19.12
CA GLY A 47 0.32 5.40 19.93
C GLY A 47 -0.76 6.38 19.49
N ARG A 48 -2.03 6.03 19.72
CA ARG A 48 -3.14 6.96 19.48
C ARG A 48 -3.00 8.19 20.38
N ASN A 49 -3.18 9.36 19.80
CA ASN A 49 -3.23 10.60 20.57
C ASN A 49 -4.60 10.72 21.28
N GLY A 50 -4.64 10.42 22.57
CA GLY A 50 -5.85 10.52 23.38
C GLY A 50 -6.38 11.95 23.55
N GLU A 51 -5.54 12.95 23.29
CA GLU A 51 -5.86 14.39 23.37
C GLU A 51 -6.15 14.98 21.98
N PHE A 52 -6.42 14.14 20.96
CA PHE A 52 -6.77 14.64 19.63
C PHE A 52 -8.10 15.41 19.69
N VAL A 53 -8.06 16.71 19.38
CA VAL A 53 -9.22 17.60 19.41
C VAL A 53 -9.29 18.47 18.15
N GLY A 54 -10.52 18.87 17.80
CA GLY A 54 -10.78 19.69 16.62
C GLY A 54 -10.65 18.92 15.30
N ARG A 55 -10.82 19.64 14.17
CA ARG A 55 -10.78 19.08 12.80
C ARG A 55 -11.81 18.01 12.47
N GLU A 56 -12.87 17.91 13.26
CA GLU A 56 -13.89 16.87 13.08
C GLU A 56 -14.48 16.90 11.66
N ALA A 57 -14.71 18.06 11.06
CA ALA A 57 -15.20 18.14 9.68
C ALA A 57 -14.28 17.46 8.67
N ILE A 58 -12.95 17.66 8.77
CA ILE A 58 -11.97 17.06 7.86
C ILE A 58 -11.84 15.55 8.17
N LEU A 59 -11.87 15.19 9.45
CA LEU A 59 -11.78 13.79 9.87
C LEU A 59 -13.01 13.01 9.40
N GLN A 60 -14.21 13.57 9.51
CA GLN A 60 -15.44 12.95 9.02
C GLN A 60 -15.45 12.83 7.50
N ASP A 61 -14.96 13.83 6.76
CA ASP A 61 -14.79 13.71 5.30
C ASP A 61 -13.81 12.58 4.95
N LEU A 62 -12.70 12.46 5.67
CA LEU A 62 -11.73 11.39 5.47
C LEU A 62 -12.35 10.00 5.77
N LEU A 63 -13.05 9.87 6.90
CA LEU A 63 -13.75 8.63 7.28
C LEU A 63 -14.92 8.30 6.35
N GLY A 64 -15.45 9.25 5.59
CA GLY A 64 -16.42 8.99 4.53
C GLY A 64 -15.81 8.44 3.23
N ARG A 65 -14.48 8.47 3.08
CA ARG A 65 -13.78 8.14 1.83
C ARG A 65 -12.88 6.91 1.93
N ILE A 66 -12.17 6.75 3.05
CA ILE A 66 -11.10 5.76 3.19
C ILE A 66 -11.52 4.35 3.63
N PRO A 67 -12.67 4.11 4.30
CA PRO A 67 -13.00 2.77 4.73
C PRO A 67 -13.25 1.81 3.55
N PRO A 68 -12.85 0.54 3.66
CA PRO A 68 -13.02 -0.45 2.59
C PRO A 68 -14.49 -0.72 2.23
N SER A 69 -15.43 -0.33 3.09
CA SER A 69 -16.87 -0.48 2.83
C SER A 69 -17.46 0.59 1.90
N VAL A 70 -16.74 1.68 1.62
CA VAL A 70 -17.25 2.83 0.85
C VAL A 70 -17.38 2.48 -0.64
N ASP A 71 -16.36 1.85 -1.20
CA ASP A 71 -16.35 1.33 -2.57
C ASP A 71 -15.64 -0.03 -2.56
N LYS A 72 -16.41 -1.09 -2.81
CA LYS A 72 -15.91 -2.47 -2.73
C LYS A 72 -15.20 -2.91 -4.01
N ASP A 73 -15.42 -2.17 -5.10
CA ASP A 73 -14.92 -2.54 -6.42
C ASP A 73 -13.64 -1.76 -6.79
N ASN A 74 -13.21 -0.82 -5.93
CA ASN A 74 -12.05 0.03 -6.17
C ASN A 74 -11.21 0.31 -4.91
N CYS A 75 -9.90 0.42 -5.09
CA CYS A 75 -8.99 0.89 -4.04
C CYS A 75 -8.99 2.42 -4.01
N GLN A 76 -9.58 3.00 -2.97
CA GLN A 76 -9.66 4.46 -2.81
C GLN A 76 -8.29 5.06 -2.53
N ARG A 77 -7.99 6.21 -3.15
CA ARG A 77 -6.78 6.99 -2.91
C ARG A 77 -7.18 8.39 -2.45
N THR A 78 -6.72 8.79 -1.27
CA THR A 78 -6.98 10.13 -0.70
C THR A 78 -5.66 10.77 -0.28
N ALA A 79 -5.40 11.98 -0.78
CA ALA A 79 -4.27 12.80 -0.36
C ALA A 79 -4.69 13.80 0.72
N ILE A 80 -3.86 13.96 1.75
CA ILE A 80 -4.03 14.99 2.78
C ILE A 80 -2.95 16.04 2.55
N GLU A 81 -3.36 17.21 2.07
CA GLU A 81 -2.46 18.31 1.72
C GLU A 81 -2.65 19.51 2.65
N GLY A 82 -1.63 20.36 2.75
CA GLY A 82 -1.65 21.56 3.58
C GLY A 82 -0.27 21.97 4.08
N LEU A 83 -0.19 23.14 4.69
CA LEU A 83 1.05 23.74 5.15
C LEU A 83 1.81 22.87 6.16
N GLY A 84 3.12 23.06 6.25
CA GLY A 84 3.96 22.42 7.28
C GLY A 84 3.45 22.72 8.69
N GLY A 85 3.53 21.73 9.58
CA GLY A 85 3.11 21.89 10.98
C GLY A 85 1.60 21.94 11.24
N VAL A 86 0.76 21.89 10.19
CA VAL A 86 -0.71 21.91 10.35
C VAL A 86 -1.29 20.61 10.89
N GLY A 87 -0.49 19.59 11.22
CA GLY A 87 -0.99 18.35 11.87
C GLY A 87 -1.60 17.30 10.93
N LYS A 88 -1.16 17.24 9.66
CA LYS A 88 -1.62 16.23 8.68
C LYS A 88 -1.37 14.79 9.15
N THR A 89 -0.18 14.52 9.67
CA THR A 89 0.18 13.23 10.27
C THR A 89 -0.75 12.86 11.42
N GLN A 90 -1.15 13.82 12.26
CA GLN A 90 -2.04 13.57 13.40
C GLN A 90 -3.46 13.22 12.96
N ILE A 91 -4.01 13.89 11.95
CA ILE A 91 -5.35 13.55 11.44
C ILE A 91 -5.35 12.20 10.70
N ALA A 92 -4.29 11.89 9.95
CA ALA A 92 -4.12 10.58 9.31
C ALA A 92 -4.03 9.46 10.35
N LEU A 93 -3.29 9.69 11.43
CA LEU A 93 -3.15 8.75 12.54
C LEU A 93 -4.49 8.48 13.23
N GLU A 94 -5.24 9.54 13.59
CA GLU A 94 -6.56 9.37 14.21
C GLU A 94 -7.54 8.64 13.28
N ALA A 95 -7.52 8.93 11.98
CA ALA A 95 -8.34 8.23 11.00
C ALA A 95 -7.97 6.74 10.90
N ALA A 96 -6.67 6.42 10.89
CA ALA A 96 -6.19 5.04 10.86
C ALA A 96 -6.64 4.24 12.09
N PHE A 97 -6.62 4.85 13.28
CA PHE A 97 -7.17 4.23 14.50
C PHE A 97 -8.68 4.01 14.39
N ARG A 98 -9.45 5.03 13.99
CA ARG A 98 -10.92 4.91 13.84
C ARG A 98 -11.33 3.87 12.81
N VAL A 99 -10.61 3.77 11.67
CA VAL A 99 -10.84 2.72 10.67
C VAL A 99 -10.53 1.35 11.25
N GLY A 100 -9.37 1.19 11.90
CA GLY A 100 -9.00 -0.09 12.51
C GLY A 100 -9.93 -0.53 13.64
N ASP A 101 -10.59 0.41 14.32
CA ASP A 101 -11.58 0.11 15.37
C ASP A 101 -12.96 -0.21 14.77
N ALA A 102 -13.39 0.52 13.72
CA ALA A 102 -14.69 0.33 13.06
C ALA A 102 -14.73 -0.84 12.06
N HIS A 103 -13.58 -1.19 11.49
CA HIS A 103 -13.40 -2.31 10.57
C HIS A 103 -12.33 -3.24 11.12
N PRO A 104 -12.65 -4.06 12.14
CA PRO A 104 -11.67 -4.91 12.78
C PRO A 104 -10.97 -5.83 11.78
N ASP A 105 -11.64 -6.26 10.69
CA ASP A 105 -11.08 -7.15 9.65
C ASP A 105 -10.14 -6.44 8.66
N CYS A 106 -9.96 -5.12 8.80
CA CYS A 106 -9.10 -4.31 7.95
C CYS A 106 -7.69 -4.19 8.55
N SER A 107 -6.67 -4.62 7.81
CA SER A 107 -5.28 -4.38 8.19
C SER A 107 -4.90 -2.91 8.01
N VAL A 108 -4.04 -2.37 8.87
CA VAL A 108 -3.55 -0.99 8.79
C VAL A 108 -2.02 -1.01 8.72
N PHE A 109 -1.48 -0.45 7.65
CA PHE A 109 -0.04 -0.36 7.38
C PHE A 109 0.38 1.10 7.26
N TRP A 110 1.44 1.48 7.98
CA TRP A 110 2.00 2.83 7.95
C TRP A 110 3.40 2.83 7.36
N VAL A 111 3.61 3.59 6.29
CA VAL A 111 4.88 3.69 5.59
C VAL A 111 5.40 5.11 5.69
N PRO A 112 6.52 5.35 6.39
CA PRO A 112 7.22 6.63 6.31
C PRO A 112 7.91 6.76 4.94
N ALA A 113 7.58 7.82 4.20
CA ALA A 113 8.26 8.22 2.97
C ALA A 113 9.26 9.36 3.27
N VAL A 114 10.14 9.16 4.27
CA VAL A 114 11.16 10.16 4.63
C VAL A 114 12.41 9.99 3.77
N ASP A 115 12.79 8.74 3.52
CA ASP A 115 13.88 8.36 2.62
C ASP A 115 13.60 6.99 1.97
N ALA A 116 14.34 6.63 0.92
CA ALA A 116 14.13 5.36 0.20
C ALA A 116 14.36 4.13 1.11
N THR A 117 15.28 4.23 2.07
CA THR A 117 15.63 3.15 3.00
C THR A 117 14.49 2.85 3.97
N SER A 118 13.92 3.88 4.59
CA SER A 118 12.79 3.78 5.52
C SER A 118 11.53 3.28 4.82
N PHE A 119 11.29 3.74 3.58
CA PHE A 119 10.20 3.23 2.74
C PHE A 119 10.37 1.74 2.42
N GLU A 120 11.55 1.33 1.92
CA GLU A 120 11.82 -0.07 1.58
C GLU A 120 11.74 -0.97 2.82
N ASN A 121 12.29 -0.53 3.95
CA ASN A 121 12.22 -1.28 5.21
C ASN A 121 10.78 -1.48 5.66
N ALA A 122 9.94 -0.44 5.62
CA ALA A 122 8.54 -0.54 5.98
C ALA A 122 7.78 -1.51 5.05
N TYR A 123 8.03 -1.44 3.74
CA TYR A 123 7.49 -2.40 2.78
C TYR A 123 7.97 -3.84 3.07
N ARG A 124 9.24 -4.03 3.42
CA ARG A 124 9.76 -5.34 3.80
C ARG A 124 9.06 -5.91 5.03
N VAL A 125 8.79 -5.08 6.03
CA VAL A 125 7.99 -5.48 7.21
C VAL A 125 6.57 -5.85 6.81
N ILE A 126 5.90 -5.08 5.93
CA ILE A 126 4.57 -5.44 5.41
C ILE A 126 4.62 -6.80 4.73
N GLY A 127 5.58 -7.04 3.85
CA GLY A 127 5.71 -8.32 3.17
C GLY A 127 6.02 -9.48 4.12
N GLN A 128 6.76 -9.25 5.21
CA GLN A 128 6.96 -10.25 6.26
C GLN A 128 5.66 -10.57 7.01
N LEU A 129 4.88 -9.55 7.38
CA LEU A 129 3.57 -9.72 8.03
C LEU A 129 2.61 -10.51 7.15
N LEU A 130 2.54 -10.14 5.87
CA LEU A 130 1.75 -10.83 4.84
C LEU A 130 2.35 -12.19 4.40
N LYS A 131 3.51 -12.58 4.96
CA LYS A 131 4.23 -13.82 4.64
C LYS A 131 4.47 -13.98 3.13
N VAL A 132 4.85 -12.89 2.46
CA VAL A 132 5.15 -12.85 1.03
C VAL A 132 6.41 -13.68 0.73
N PRO A 133 6.34 -14.68 -0.15
CA PRO A 133 7.51 -15.47 -0.52
C PRO A 133 8.60 -14.59 -1.15
N GLY A 134 9.86 -14.87 -0.80
CA GLY A 134 11.02 -14.15 -1.32
C GLY A 134 11.26 -12.76 -0.71
N ILE A 135 10.41 -12.29 0.22
CA ILE A 135 10.53 -10.93 0.79
C ILE A 135 11.86 -10.67 1.52
N ASN A 136 12.53 -11.72 2.01
CA ASN A 136 13.81 -11.63 2.73
C ASN A 136 15.02 -11.96 1.86
N GLU A 137 14.84 -12.20 0.56
CA GLU A 137 15.96 -12.42 -0.35
C GLU A 137 16.74 -11.12 -0.56
N GLU A 138 18.06 -11.24 -0.67
CA GLU A 138 18.98 -10.09 -0.81
C GLU A 138 18.66 -9.25 -2.07
N LYS A 139 18.22 -9.91 -3.14
CA LYS A 139 17.90 -9.28 -4.43
C LYS A 139 16.40 -9.13 -4.67
N ALA A 140 15.59 -9.24 -3.62
CA ALA A 140 14.15 -9.13 -3.72
C ALA A 140 13.73 -7.73 -4.20
N ASP A 141 12.84 -7.67 -5.19
CA ASP A 141 12.09 -6.45 -5.48
C ASP A 141 10.94 -6.32 -4.46
N VAL A 142 11.28 -5.84 -3.27
CA VAL A 142 10.37 -5.71 -2.13
C VAL A 142 9.10 -4.95 -2.51
N LYS A 143 9.25 -3.86 -3.28
CA LYS A 143 8.14 -2.98 -3.64
C LYS A 143 7.16 -3.70 -4.57
N ALA A 144 7.66 -4.40 -5.59
CA ALA A 144 6.83 -5.17 -6.51
C ALA A 144 6.13 -6.36 -5.81
N LEU A 145 6.84 -7.03 -4.90
CA LEU A 145 6.29 -8.15 -4.13
C LEU A 145 5.13 -7.71 -3.23
N VAL A 146 5.31 -6.63 -2.47
CA VAL A 146 4.28 -6.09 -1.57
C VAL A 146 3.10 -5.53 -2.36
N LYS A 147 3.36 -4.79 -3.45
CA LYS A 147 2.31 -4.32 -4.36
C LYS A 147 1.45 -5.48 -4.85
N THR A 148 2.09 -6.55 -5.35
CA THR A 148 1.38 -7.75 -5.81
C THR A 148 0.55 -8.38 -4.70
N ALA A 149 1.09 -8.44 -3.47
CA ALA A 149 0.37 -8.99 -2.34
C ALA A 149 -0.86 -8.16 -1.98
N LEU A 150 -0.74 -6.82 -1.90
CA LEU A 150 -1.85 -5.93 -1.58
C LEU A 150 -2.93 -5.88 -2.68
N SER A 151 -2.57 -6.17 -3.93
CA SER A 151 -3.52 -6.32 -5.04
C SER A 151 -4.26 -7.68 -5.04
N CYS A 152 -3.90 -8.65 -4.20
CA CYS A 152 -4.57 -9.94 -4.14
C CYS A 152 -5.79 -9.91 -3.22
N GLU A 153 -6.94 -10.40 -3.70
CA GLU A 153 -8.17 -10.53 -2.90
C GLU A 153 -7.97 -11.33 -1.60
N SER A 154 -7.06 -12.31 -1.60
CA SER A 154 -6.75 -13.13 -0.43
C SER A 154 -6.12 -12.35 0.73
N THR A 155 -5.57 -11.17 0.47
CA THR A 155 -4.99 -10.29 1.49
C THR A 155 -6.07 -9.61 2.33
N GLY A 156 -7.32 -9.62 1.86
CA GLY A 156 -8.44 -8.98 2.54
C GLY A 156 -8.36 -7.45 2.47
N SER A 157 -9.17 -6.79 3.29
CA SER A 157 -9.20 -5.32 3.34
C SER A 157 -7.96 -4.77 4.05
N TRP A 158 -7.44 -3.68 3.53
CA TRP A 158 -6.31 -2.98 4.14
C TRP A 158 -6.41 -1.47 3.95
N LEU A 159 -5.75 -0.73 4.82
CA LEU A 159 -5.50 0.71 4.74
C LEU A 159 -3.98 0.92 4.75
N LEU A 160 -3.46 1.55 3.69
CA LEU A 160 -2.04 1.93 3.58
C LEU A 160 -1.93 3.44 3.75
N VAL A 161 -1.24 3.87 4.80
CA VAL A 161 -0.93 5.28 5.04
C VAL A 161 0.52 5.53 4.65
N ILE A 162 0.74 6.50 3.76
CA ILE A 162 2.08 6.93 3.35
C ILE A 162 2.27 8.35 3.88
N ASP A 163 3.10 8.47 4.90
CA ASP A 163 3.34 9.75 5.57
C ASP A 163 4.59 10.42 4.97
N ASN A 164 4.55 11.74 4.86
CA ASN A 164 5.64 12.54 4.26
C ASN A 164 5.91 12.23 2.77
N ALA A 165 4.86 11.97 1.98
CA ALA A 165 4.96 11.61 0.56
C ALA A 165 5.19 12.80 -0.39
N ASP A 166 5.88 13.86 0.05
CA ASP A 166 6.08 15.10 -0.70
C ASP A 166 7.35 15.12 -1.57
N ASP A 167 8.29 14.18 -1.37
CA ASP A 167 9.51 14.07 -2.19
C ASP A 167 9.42 12.95 -3.23
N ILE A 168 9.19 13.34 -4.48
CA ILE A 168 9.10 12.45 -5.65
C ILE A 168 10.45 11.76 -5.92
N LYS A 169 11.58 12.33 -5.47
CA LYS A 169 12.92 11.76 -5.72
C LYS A 169 13.19 10.47 -4.96
N LEU A 170 12.39 10.17 -3.93
CA LEU A 170 12.44 8.90 -3.18
C LEU A 170 12.17 7.68 -4.05
N PHE A 171 11.52 7.90 -5.19
CA PHE A 171 11.00 6.88 -6.08
C PHE A 171 11.87 6.66 -7.33
N GLY A 172 12.97 7.42 -7.47
CA GLY A 172 13.84 7.38 -8.64
C GLY A 172 13.19 8.00 -9.87
N ASP A 173 13.32 7.36 -11.03
CA ASP A 173 12.61 7.73 -12.27
C ASP A 173 11.14 7.28 -12.29
N MET A 174 10.69 6.56 -11.25
CA MET A 174 9.31 6.05 -11.12
C MET A 174 8.47 6.95 -10.23
N ASP A 175 7.16 6.96 -10.42
CA ASP A 175 6.22 7.71 -9.58
C ASP A 175 5.85 6.87 -8.35
N LEU A 176 5.44 7.52 -7.26
CA LEU A 176 4.89 6.83 -6.08
C LEU A 176 3.77 5.86 -6.50
N GLY A 177 2.94 6.26 -7.47
CA GLY A 177 1.86 5.45 -8.02
C GLY A 177 2.29 4.09 -8.58
N ASP A 178 3.54 3.94 -9.00
CA ASP A 178 4.07 2.67 -9.53
C ASP A 178 4.27 1.62 -8.44
N TYR A 179 4.41 2.05 -7.19
CA TYR A 179 4.60 1.20 -6.01
C TYR A 179 3.32 0.98 -5.19
N LEU A 180 2.22 1.62 -5.60
CA LEU A 180 0.89 1.42 -5.01
C LEU A 180 0.11 0.37 -5.82
N PRO A 181 -0.68 -0.48 -5.13
CA PRO A 181 -1.61 -1.40 -5.78
C PRO A 181 -2.68 -0.67 -6.62
#